data_AF-A0AAV9AMJ0-F1
#
_entry.id   AF-A0AAV9AMJ0-F1
#
_cell.length_a   1.000
_cell.length_b   1.000
_cell.length_c   1.000
_cell.angle_alpha   90.00
_cell.angle_beta   90.00
_cell.angle_gamma   90.00
#
_symmetry.space_group_name_H-M   'P 1'
#
loop_
_entity.id
_entity.type
_entity.pdbx_description
1 polymer ?
#
loop_
_entity_poly.entity_id
_entity_poly.type
_entity_poly.pdbx_seq_one_letter_code
_entity_poly.pdbx_strand_id
1 'polypeptide(L)'
;MKLEFLFNITIEACEKLRVWDEIFSKIFYLGKRSFFLLAERCKSDLGPSDSFGLFLCSNDRFSEVIIVDFMFAVKKKPEMNFLNLHGMVASFKKNEGFGTDRLICMLWNNFTANDSPHFIDGVLHLKTKLSFIN
;
A
#
# COMPACT_ATOMS: atom_id res chain seq x y z
N MET A 1 -5.10 15.72 13.29
CA MET A 1 -5.68 14.37 13.48
C MET A 1 -4.81 13.36 12.75
N LYS A 2 -4.47 12.24 13.38
CA LYS A 2 -3.64 11.16 12.79
C LYS A 2 -4.44 9.87 12.80
N LEU A 3 -4.37 9.09 11.72
CA LEU A 3 -4.97 7.78 11.58
C LEU A 3 -3.88 6.75 11.29
N GLU A 4 -4.03 5.55 11.85
CA GLU A 4 -3.26 4.38 11.47
C GLU A 4 -4.25 3.31 10.98
N PHE A 5 -3.95 2.71 9.82
CA PHE A 5 -4.79 1.68 9.20
C PHE A 5 -3.93 0.47 8.81
N LEU A 6 -4.42 -0.73 9.12
CA LEU A 6 -3.76 -2.00 8.82
C LEU A 6 -4.44 -2.69 7.63
N PHE A 7 -3.63 -3.27 6.76
CA PHE A 7 -4.09 -4.03 5.60
C PHE A 7 -3.27 -5.31 5.48
N ASN A 8 -3.96 -6.46 5.56
CA ASN A 8 -3.34 -7.78 5.54
C ASN A 8 -3.70 -8.48 4.23
N ILE A 9 -2.70 -9.03 3.56
CA ILE A 9 -2.86 -9.77 2.30
C ILE A 9 -2.21 -11.13 2.45
N THR A 10 -2.91 -12.21 2.11
CA THR A 10 -2.32 -13.56 2.17
C THR A 10 -1.34 -13.76 1.02
N ILE A 11 -0.34 -14.61 1.20
CA ILE A 11 0.60 -14.99 0.13
C ILE A 11 -0.16 -15.57 -1.06
N GLU A 12 -1.18 -16.39 -0.83
CA GLU A 12 -2.05 -16.95 -1.87
C GLU A 12 -2.77 -15.86 -2.68
N ALA A 13 -3.20 -14.76 -2.03
CA ALA A 13 -3.81 -13.64 -2.73
C ALA A 13 -2.78 -12.87 -3.56
N CYS A 14 -1.56 -12.69 -3.03
CA CYS A 14 -0.46 -12.13 -3.80
C CYS A 14 -0.09 -13.01 -5.00
N GLU A 15 0.06 -14.33 -4.84
CA GLU A 15 0.41 -15.23 -5.95
C GLU A 15 -0.63 -15.23 -7.08
N LYS A 16 -1.90 -15.01 -6.73
CA LYS A 16 -3.00 -14.92 -7.71
C LYS A 16 -3.05 -13.59 -8.46
N LEU A 17 -2.34 -12.54 -7.99
CA LEU A 17 -2.27 -11.26 -8.70
C LEU A 17 -1.57 -11.44 -10.05
N ARG A 18 -2.36 -11.32 -11.12
CA ARG A 18 -1.81 -11.10 -12.46
C ARG A 18 -1.42 -9.63 -12.60
N VAL A 19 -0.65 -9.32 -13.64
CA VAL A 19 -0.36 -7.92 -13.98
C VAL A 19 -1.69 -7.21 -14.22
N TRP A 20 -1.91 -6.08 -13.55
CA TRP A 20 -3.13 -5.27 -13.53
C TRP A 20 -4.32 -5.82 -12.71
N ASP A 21 -4.15 -6.92 -11.97
CA ASP A 21 -5.10 -7.26 -10.92
C ASP A 21 -4.85 -6.39 -9.68
N GLU A 22 -5.93 -6.07 -8.96
CA GLU A 22 -5.91 -5.16 -7.82
C GLU A 22 -6.51 -5.83 -6.58
N ILE A 23 -5.88 -5.65 -5.42
CA ILE A 23 -6.44 -6.00 -4.12
C ILE A 23 -6.76 -4.71 -3.38
N PHE A 24 -8.04 -4.53 -3.08
CA PHE A 24 -8.54 -3.37 -2.34
C PHE A 24 -8.64 -3.67 -0.85
N SER A 25 -8.24 -2.71 -0.02
CA SER A 25 -8.63 -2.71 1.39
C SER A 25 -10.10 -2.34 1.55
N LYS A 26 -10.64 -2.56 2.75
CA LYS A 26 -11.87 -1.86 3.17
C LYS A 26 -11.65 -0.34 3.13
N ILE A 27 -12.74 0.41 2.98
CA ILE A 27 -12.75 1.87 3.11
C ILE A 27 -12.47 2.24 4.58
N PHE A 28 -11.69 3.29 4.78
CA PHE A 28 -11.41 3.90 6.09
C PHE A 28 -11.48 5.42 6.02
N TYR A 29 -11.55 6.06 7.18
CA TYR A 29 -11.89 7.48 7.28
C TYR A 29 -10.87 8.26 8.10
N LEU A 30 -10.33 9.33 7.52
CA LEU A 30 -9.61 10.38 8.23
C LEU A 30 -10.59 11.55 8.42
N GLY A 31 -11.21 11.63 9.59
CA GLY A 31 -12.33 12.54 9.83
C GLY A 31 -13.52 12.18 8.96
N LYS A 32 -13.95 13.12 8.11
CA LYS A 32 -15.08 12.92 7.18
C LYS A 32 -14.66 12.47 5.77
N ARG A 33 -13.34 12.31 5.53
CA ARG A 33 -12.77 11.95 4.22
C ARG A 33 -12.52 10.45 4.17
N SER A 34 -12.93 9.79 3.09
CA SER A 34 -12.81 8.35 2.92
C SER A 34 -11.69 7.95 1.97
N PHE A 35 -10.94 6.93 2.34
CA PHE A 35 -9.83 6.37 1.57
C PHE A 35 -9.88 4.85 1.54
N PHE A 36 -9.11 4.25 0.64
CA PHE A 36 -8.80 2.83 0.64
C PHE A 36 -7.35 2.64 0.15
N LEU A 37 -6.78 1.47 0.40
CA LEU A 37 -5.52 1.05 -0.19
C LEU A 37 -5.78 0.15 -1.39
N LEU A 38 -5.02 0.36 -2.45
CA LEU A 38 -4.95 -0.49 -3.64
C LEU A 38 -3.55 -1.08 -3.69
N ALA A 39 -3.47 -2.41 -3.61
CA ALA A 39 -2.24 -3.16 -3.85
C ALA A 39 -2.32 -3.83 -5.23
N GLU A 40 -1.24 -3.79 -5.99
CA GLU A 40 -1.19 -4.36 -7.33
C GLU A 40 0.19 -4.93 -7.66
N ARG A 41 0.22 -5.81 -8.66
CA ARG A 41 1.46 -6.26 -9.30
C ARG A 41 1.80 -5.30 -10.43
N CYS A 42 2.76 -4.42 -10.19
CA CYS A 42 3.20 -3.43 -11.19
C CYS A 42 4.24 -4.06 -12.11
N LYS A 43 4.19 -3.72 -13.39
CA LYS A 43 5.34 -3.91 -14.28
C LYS A 43 6.37 -2.83 -13.98
N SER A 44 7.63 -3.22 -13.85
CA SER A 44 8.72 -2.25 -13.73
C SER A 44 9.02 -1.64 -15.09
N ASP A 45 8.97 -0.32 -15.20
CA ASP A 45 9.44 0.40 -16.40
C ASP A 45 10.97 0.29 -16.58
N LEU A 46 11.70 -0.02 -15.49
CA LEU A 46 13.16 -0.04 -15.44
C LEU A 46 13.79 -1.45 -15.58
N GLY A 47 13.02 -2.47 -15.95
CA GLY A 47 13.55 -3.83 -16.09
C GLY A 47 12.49 -4.94 -16.15
N PRO A 48 12.90 -6.20 -16.38
CA PRO A 48 11.98 -7.30 -16.70
C PRO A 48 11.18 -7.84 -15.50
N SER A 49 11.33 -7.26 -14.32
CA SER A 49 10.79 -7.83 -13.08
C SER A 49 9.62 -7.02 -12.55
N ASP A 50 8.48 -7.67 -12.37
CA ASP A 50 7.33 -7.09 -11.69
C ASP A 50 7.65 -6.76 -10.22
N SER A 51 6.95 -5.78 -9.67
CA SER A 51 7.10 -5.28 -8.29
C SER A 51 5.76 -5.20 -7.56
N PHE A 52 5.82 -5.09 -6.23
CA PHE A 52 4.65 -4.88 -5.39
C PHE A 52 4.36 -3.39 -5.24
N GLY A 53 3.26 -2.94 -5.85
CA GLY A 53 2.76 -1.58 -5.76
C GLY A 53 1.77 -1.41 -4.62
N LEU A 54 1.75 -0.21 -4.03
CA LEU A 54 0.75 0.19 -3.05
C LEU A 54 0.40 1.66 -3.20
N PHE A 55 -0.90 1.94 -3.25
CA PHE A 55 -1.45 3.27 -3.44
C PHE A 55 -2.51 3.55 -2.39
N LEU A 56 -2.51 4.79 -1.88
CA LEU A 56 -3.59 5.37 -1.10
C LEU A 56 -4.53 6.07 -2.07
N CYS A 57 -5.79 5.67 -2.09
CA CYS A 57 -6.77 6.17 -3.03
C CYS A 57 -7.88 6.91 -2.27
N SER A 58 -8.25 8.08 -2.79
CA SER A 58 -9.44 8.79 -2.32
C SER A 58 -10.69 8.09 -2.86
N ASN A 59 -11.61 7.77 -1.95
CA ASN A 59 -12.98 7.39 -2.31
C ASN A 59 -13.95 8.57 -2.08
N ASP A 60 -13.40 9.76 -1.84
CA ASP A 60 -14.19 10.93 -1.55
C ASP A 60 -14.97 11.40 -2.78
N ARG A 61 -16.22 11.78 -2.57
CA ARG A 61 -17.12 12.34 -3.59
C ARG A 61 -17.08 13.86 -3.62
N PHE A 62 -16.51 14.50 -2.60
CA PHE A 62 -16.38 15.95 -2.53
C PHE A 62 -15.38 16.46 -3.58
N SER A 63 -15.64 17.67 -4.09
CA SER A 63 -14.79 18.34 -5.09
C SER A 63 -13.61 19.09 -4.47
N GLU A 64 -13.58 19.24 -3.15
CA GLU A 64 -12.52 19.94 -2.43
C GLU A 64 -11.22 19.15 -2.44
N VAL A 65 -10.11 19.85 -2.64
CA VAL A 65 -8.76 19.28 -2.54
C VAL A 65 -8.43 19.06 -1.07
N ILE A 66 -7.87 17.88 -0.75
CA ILE A 66 -7.35 17.59 0.58
C ILE A 66 -5.87 17.26 0.51
N ILE A 67 -5.08 17.84 1.40
CA ILE A 67 -3.65 17.56 1.50
C ILE A 67 -3.41 16.60 2.64
N VAL A 68 -2.78 15.48 2.34
CA VAL A 68 -2.53 14.39 3.29
C VAL A 68 -1.04 14.05 3.28
N ASP A 69 -0.43 14.06 4.46
CA ASP A 69 0.85 13.41 4.72
C ASP A 69 0.57 11.94 5.06
N PHE A 70 1.16 11.00 4.33
CA PHE A 70 1.02 9.58 4.60
C PHE A 70 2.34 8.80 4.53
N MET A 71 2.38 7.67 5.23
CA MET A 71 3.52 6.76 5.32
C MET A 71 3.07 5.31 5.27
N PHE A 72 3.57 4.56 4.30
CA PHE A 72 3.45 3.12 4.20
C PHE A 72 4.57 2.40 4.95
N ALA A 73 4.20 1.33 5.64
CA ALA A 73 5.10 0.46 6.35
C ALA A 73 4.70 -1.00 6.17
N VAL A 74 5.67 -1.90 6.25
CA VAL A 74 5.47 -3.35 6.21
C VAL A 74 6.05 -4.00 7.46
N LYS A 75 5.38 -5.00 8.02
CA LYS A 75 5.96 -5.83 9.06
C LYS A 75 6.93 -6.83 8.43
N LYS A 76 8.14 -6.95 8.98
CA LYS A 76 9.20 -7.80 8.39
C LYS A 76 9.86 -8.67 9.46
N LYS A 77 10.23 -9.90 9.08
CA LYS A 77 11.12 -10.79 9.86
C LYS A 77 12.58 -10.29 9.83
N PRO A 78 13.41 -10.65 10.84
CA PRO A 78 13.05 -11.42 12.05
C PRO A 78 12.47 -10.56 13.18
N GLU A 79 12.59 -9.24 13.13
CA GLU A 79 12.24 -8.36 14.26
C GLU A 79 10.73 -8.22 14.48
N MET A 80 9.92 -8.62 13.49
CA MET A 80 8.45 -8.56 13.55
C MET A 80 7.94 -7.13 13.80
N ASN A 81 8.71 -6.13 13.38
CA ASN A 81 8.37 -4.72 13.52
C ASN A 81 7.98 -4.13 12.16
N PHE A 82 7.20 -3.05 12.20
CA PHE A 82 6.86 -2.29 11.01
C PHE A 82 8.03 -1.40 10.59
N LEU A 83 8.55 -1.63 9.39
CA LEU A 83 9.54 -0.80 8.73
C LEU A 83 8.82 0.20 7.80
N ASN A 84 9.07 1.49 7.99
CA ASN A 84 8.60 2.53 7.07
C ASN A 84 9.33 2.39 5.73
N LEU A 85 8.58 2.38 4.64
CA LEU A 85 9.12 2.14 3.29
C LEU A 85 8.94 3.33 2.36
N HIS A 86 7.78 3.99 2.41
CA HIS A 86 7.46 5.07 1.50
C HIS A 86 6.51 6.06 2.16
N GLY A 87 6.83 7.35 2.10
CA GLY A 87 5.94 8.39 2.59
C GLY A 87 5.95 9.60 1.67
N MET A 88 4.81 10.29 1.63
CA MET A 88 4.59 11.40 0.73
C MET A 88 3.51 12.34 1.28
N VAL A 89 3.68 13.61 0.96
CA VAL A 89 2.62 14.62 1.02
C VAL A 89 1.92 14.66 -0.33
N ALA A 90 0.62 14.38 -0.36
CA ALA A 90 -0.16 14.36 -1.59
C ALA A 90 -1.43 15.22 -1.49
N SER A 91 -1.73 15.90 -2.60
CA SER A 91 -2.95 16.70 -2.77
C SER A 91 -3.98 15.88 -3.54
N PHE A 92 -4.94 15.30 -2.83
CA PHE A 92 -5.99 14.47 -3.40
C PHE A 92 -7.15 15.31 -3.93
N LYS A 93 -7.50 15.08 -5.20
CA LYS A 93 -8.83 15.38 -5.76
C LYS A 93 -9.72 14.13 -5.71
N LYS A 94 -10.95 14.29 -6.22
CA LYS A 94 -11.92 13.20 -6.37
C LYS A 94 -11.31 12.04 -7.18
N ASN A 95 -11.37 10.84 -6.62
CA ASN A 95 -10.91 9.58 -7.23
C ASN A 95 -9.42 9.55 -7.64
N GLU A 96 -8.56 10.36 -7.00
CA GLU A 96 -7.11 10.28 -7.21
C GLU A 96 -6.46 9.25 -6.26
N GLY A 97 -5.38 8.63 -6.76
CA GLY A 97 -4.54 7.70 -6.02
C GLY A 97 -3.08 8.11 -6.08
N PHE A 98 -2.39 7.96 -4.95
CA PHE A 98 -0.98 8.32 -4.79
C PHE A 98 -0.23 7.22 -4.03
N GLY A 99 0.98 6.89 -4.47
CA GLY A 99 1.77 5.82 -3.88
C GLY A 99 3.00 5.50 -4.70
N THR A 100 3.38 4.23 -4.71
CA THR A 100 4.55 3.74 -5.45
C THR A 100 4.24 2.38 -6.07
N ASP A 101 4.76 2.18 -7.28
CA ASP A 101 4.76 0.92 -8.02
C ASP A 101 5.74 -0.13 -7.45
N ARG A 102 6.61 0.30 -6.52
CA ARG A 102 7.69 -0.51 -5.94
C ARG A 102 7.83 -0.21 -4.45
N LEU A 103 6.78 -0.53 -3.69
CA LEU A 103 6.85 -0.40 -2.23
C LEU A 103 7.94 -1.31 -1.64
N ILE A 104 7.99 -2.55 -2.12
CA ILE A 104 8.98 -3.54 -1.70
C ILE A 104 10.00 -3.67 -2.82
N CYS A 105 11.24 -3.25 -2.54
CA CYS A 105 12.38 -3.33 -3.47
C CYS A 105 12.91 -4.78 -3.62
N MET A 106 12.02 -5.70 -4.01
CA MET A 106 12.30 -7.12 -4.23
C MET A 106 11.55 -7.57 -5.49
N LEU A 107 12.19 -8.42 -6.30
CA LEU A 107 11.54 -8.98 -7.49
C LEU A 107 10.32 -9.80 -7.08
N TRP A 108 9.23 -9.73 -7.86
CA TRP A 108 7.98 -10.42 -7.54
C TRP A 108 8.14 -11.89 -7.14
N ASN A 109 8.91 -12.67 -7.91
CA ASN A 109 9.13 -14.09 -7.63
C ASN A 109 9.83 -14.33 -6.28
N ASN A 110 10.75 -13.45 -5.89
CA ASN A 110 11.40 -13.54 -4.58
C ASN A 110 10.48 -13.02 -3.47
N PHE A 111 9.69 -11.99 -3.78
CA PHE A 111 8.72 -11.44 -2.85
C PHE A 111 7.68 -12.48 -2.45
N THR A 112 7.12 -13.23 -3.40
CA THR A 112 6.12 -14.28 -3.15
C THR A 112 6.73 -15.66 -2.88
N ALA A 113 8.05 -15.78 -2.69
CA ALA A 113 8.66 -17.05 -2.34
C ALA A 113 8.36 -17.45 -0.89
N ASN A 114 8.37 -18.75 -0.61
CA ASN A 114 8.08 -19.32 0.73
C ASN A 114 9.03 -18.80 1.83
N ASP A 115 10.25 -18.40 1.46
CA ASP A 115 11.29 -17.88 2.36
C ASP A 115 11.30 -16.35 2.46
N SER A 116 10.35 -15.67 1.82
CA SER A 116 10.23 -14.21 1.87
C SER A 116 10.07 -13.70 3.30
N PRO A 117 10.89 -12.73 3.73
CA PRO A 117 10.83 -12.19 5.09
C PRO A 117 9.61 -11.29 5.32
N HIS A 118 8.84 -10.98 4.27
CA HIS A 118 7.67 -10.10 4.32
C HIS A 118 6.38 -10.85 4.67
N PHE A 119 6.36 -12.17 4.52
CA PHE A 119 5.21 -12.99 4.90
C PHE A 119 5.42 -13.61 6.28
N ILE A 120 4.58 -13.20 7.22
CA ILE A 120 4.52 -13.71 8.59
C ILE A 120 3.27 -14.58 8.66
N ASP A 121 3.44 -15.87 8.95
CA ASP A 121 2.35 -16.85 8.97
C ASP A 121 1.51 -16.83 7.67
N GLY A 122 2.18 -16.65 6.53
CA GLY A 122 1.55 -16.57 5.21
C GLY A 122 0.86 -15.24 4.92
N VAL A 123 1.06 -14.21 5.74
CA VAL A 123 0.40 -12.90 5.61
C VAL A 123 1.42 -11.77 5.47
N LEU A 124 1.22 -10.94 4.46
CA LEU A 124 1.84 -9.63 4.32
C LEU A 124 1.06 -8.63 5.19
N HIS A 125 1.72 -8.07 6.20
CA HIS A 125 1.12 -7.05 7.05
C HIS A 125 1.58 -5.66 6.62
N LEU A 126 0.67 -4.90 6.02
CA LEU A 126 0.87 -3.51 5.64
C LEU A 126 0.22 -2.56 6.64
N LYS A 127 0.77 -1.37 6.68
CA LYS A 127 0.28 -0.29 7.53
C LYS A 127 0.42 1.04 6.81
N THR A 128 -0.61 1.86 6.89
CA THR A 128 -0.53 3.27 6.50
C THR A 128 -0.80 4.15 7.70
N LYS A 129 0.02 5.18 7.87
CA LYS A 129 -0.24 6.29 8.79
C LYS A 129 -0.55 7.51 7.96
N LEU A 130 -1.56 8.28 8.32
CA LEU A 130 -1.94 9.48 7.58
C LEU A 130 -2.48 10.60 8.47
N SER A 131 -2.26 11.83 8.04
CA SER A 131 -2.81 13.04 8.66
C SER A 131 -3.07 14.13 7.64
N PHE A 132 -4.04 14.99 7.94
CA PHE A 132 -4.20 16.24 7.19
C PHE A 132 -3.00 17.16 7.44
N ILE A 133 -2.57 17.82 6.37
CA ILE A 133 -1.70 18.98 6.46
C ILE A 133 -2.61 20.20 6.36
N ASN A 134 -2.59 21.01 7.41
CA ASN A 134 -3.26 22.30 7.44
C ASN A 134 -2.34 23.37 6.87
#